data_AF-A0ABD3A6J0-F1
#
_entry.id   AF-A0ABD3A6J0-F1
#
_cell.length_a   1.000
_cell.length_b   1.000
_cell.length_c   1.000
_cell.angle_alpha   90.00
_cell.angle_beta   90.00
_cell.angle_gamma   90.00
#
_symmetry.space_group_name_H-M   'P 1'
#
loop_
_entity.id
_entity.type
_entity.pdbx_description
1 polymer ?
#
loop_
_entity_poly.entity_id
_entity_poly.type
_entity_poly.pdbx_seq_one_letter_code
_entity_poly.pdbx_strand_id
1 'polypeptide(L)'
;MGESSAANSIESGRYKYVHDIHKGPPEAIDVHHILLLRSSRKKFILCFFALLLFLTSTFFFLRQGLSVTVLPGSLLVIAIFITLLSRKLVKKESVIIFPAFGVQLETQYGSGRTIRRFVPISKILKPVLNECVTPVTCYWSLALIIRGEEQLMLVFKELYPPVKMLVPIWKALCAAIDVGES
;
A
#
# COMPACT_ATOMS: atom_id res chain seq x y z
N MET A 1 3.62 -20.60 -22.67
CA MET A 1 2.20 -20.53 -23.10
C MET A 1 1.43 -20.01 -21.90
N GLY A 2 1.10 -18.71 -21.87
CA GLY A 2 0.52 -18.07 -20.68
C GLY A 2 -0.97 -18.34 -20.60
N GLU A 3 -1.38 -19.29 -19.76
CA GLU A 3 -2.79 -19.52 -19.48
C GLU A 3 -3.33 -18.40 -18.58
N SER A 4 -4.36 -17.72 -19.09
CA SER A 4 -5.11 -16.68 -18.42
C SER A 4 -5.77 -17.25 -17.15
N SER A 5 -5.16 -16.98 -15.99
CA SER A 5 -5.83 -17.11 -14.69
C SER A 5 -7.05 -16.20 -14.68
N ALA A 6 -8.20 -16.75 -14.29
CA ALA A 6 -9.44 -15.98 -14.17
C ALA A 6 -9.34 -15.06 -12.96
N ALA A 7 -8.75 -13.87 -13.17
CA ALA A 7 -8.59 -12.89 -12.12
C ALA A 7 -9.93 -12.19 -11.85
N ASN A 8 -10.52 -12.45 -10.68
CA ASN A 8 -11.67 -11.67 -10.22
C ASN A 8 -11.18 -10.31 -9.75
N SER A 9 -11.69 -9.24 -10.35
CA SER A 9 -11.28 -7.87 -9.99
C SER A 9 -12.47 -7.00 -9.60
N ILE A 10 -12.28 -6.19 -8.56
CA ILE A 10 -13.27 -5.22 -8.07
C ILE A 10 -12.62 -3.86 -8.11
N GLU A 11 -13.28 -2.88 -8.73
CA GLU A 11 -12.82 -1.49 -8.71
C GLU A 11 -13.71 -0.65 -7.78
N SER A 12 -13.09 0.22 -6.98
CA SER A 12 -13.83 1.13 -6.10
C SER A 12 -13.03 2.40 -5.84
N GLY A 13 -13.48 3.50 -6.43
CA GLY A 13 -12.86 4.81 -6.26
C GLY A 13 -11.39 4.80 -6.73
N ARG A 14 -10.45 4.85 -5.79
CA ARG A 14 -9.00 4.89 -6.07
C ARG A 14 -8.31 3.53 -5.97
N TYR A 15 -9.05 2.46 -5.67
CA TYR A 15 -8.52 1.13 -5.44
C TYR A 15 -9.02 0.14 -6.49
N LYS A 16 -8.14 -0.79 -6.88
CA LYS A 16 -8.47 -1.98 -7.66
C LYS A 16 -8.03 -3.20 -6.87
N TYR A 17 -8.99 -4.02 -6.49
CA TYR A 17 -8.75 -5.33 -5.93
C TYR A 17 -8.60 -6.33 -7.07
N VAL A 18 -7.59 -7.19 -7.00
CA VAL A 18 -7.35 -8.29 -7.95
C VAL A 18 -7.11 -9.55 -7.13
N HIS A 19 -7.87 -10.59 -7.45
CA HIS A 19 -7.73 -11.93 -6.87
C HIS A 19 -7.15 -12.86 -7.93
N ASP A 20 -5.89 -13.25 -7.74
CA ASP A 20 -5.18 -14.12 -8.67
C ASP A 20 -5.28 -15.57 -8.21
N ILE A 21 -6.32 -16.28 -8.67
CA ILE A 21 -6.49 -17.70 -8.39
C ILE A 21 -5.55 -18.49 -9.31
N HIS A 22 -4.47 -19.03 -8.76
CA HIS A 22 -3.62 -19.95 -9.51
C HIS A 22 -4.35 -21.28 -9.66
N LYS A 23 -4.59 -21.75 -10.89
CA LYS A 23 -5.15 -23.08 -11.14
C LYS A 23 -4.05 -24.13 -10.97
N GLY A 24 -3.78 -24.52 -9.72
CA GLY A 24 -2.89 -25.62 -9.35
C GLY A 24 -3.64 -26.68 -8.52
N PRO A 25 -2.97 -27.77 -8.08
CA PRO A 25 -3.53 -28.77 -7.16
C PRO A 25 -4.12 -28.10 -5.88
N PRO A 26 -4.95 -28.79 -5.07
CA PRO A 26 -5.93 -28.20 -4.15
C PRO A 26 -5.40 -27.27 -3.04
N GLU A 27 -4.08 -27.08 -2.95
CA GLU A 27 -3.35 -26.17 -2.05
C GLU A 27 -2.80 -24.93 -2.79
N ALA A 28 -3.48 -24.50 -3.85
CA ALA A 28 -3.02 -23.37 -4.67
C ALA A 28 -2.87 -22.10 -3.83
N ILE A 29 -1.71 -21.45 -3.95
CA ILE A 29 -1.37 -20.19 -3.28
C ILE A 29 -2.46 -19.14 -3.58
N ASP A 30 -3.09 -18.62 -2.52
CA ASP A 30 -4.18 -17.66 -2.65
C ASP A 30 -3.63 -16.23 -2.54
N VAL A 31 -3.75 -15.47 -3.63
CA VAL A 31 -3.10 -14.16 -3.77
C VAL A 31 -4.13 -13.06 -3.92
N HIS A 32 -4.15 -12.15 -2.95
CA HIS A 32 -5.01 -10.98 -2.94
C HIS A 32 -4.18 -9.70 -3.09
N HIS A 33 -4.46 -8.94 -4.14
CA HIS A 33 -3.79 -7.69 -4.44
C HIS A 33 -4.73 -6.51 -4.29
N ILE A 34 -4.25 -5.46 -3.63
CA ILE A 34 -4.89 -4.14 -3.62
C ILE A 34 -3.96 -3.15 -4.29
N LEU A 35 -4.39 -2.70 -5.46
CA LEU A 35 -3.69 -1.75 -6.30
C LEU A 35 -4.26 -0.35 -6.08
N LEU A 36 -3.38 0.63 -5.99
CA LEU A 36 -3.78 2.02 -6.00
C LEU A 36 -3.82 2.53 -7.45
N LEU A 37 -5.03 2.66 -8.01
CA LEU A 37 -5.26 3.12 -9.38
C LEU A 37 -4.80 4.56 -9.61
N ARG A 38 -4.99 5.43 -8.60
CA ARG A 38 -4.79 6.88 -8.76
C ARG A 38 -4.12 7.51 -7.54
N SER A 39 -2.79 7.59 -7.57
CA SER A 39 -1.94 8.37 -6.64
C SER A 39 -1.88 9.87 -7.00
N SER A 40 -2.90 10.41 -7.67
CA SER A 40 -2.82 11.74 -8.28
C SER A 40 -2.82 12.86 -7.24
N ARG A 41 -3.55 12.75 -6.11
CA ARG A 41 -3.59 13.81 -5.09
C ARG A 41 -2.24 14.05 -4.41
N LYS A 42 -1.53 13.00 -3.96
CA LYS A 42 -0.22 13.18 -3.32
C LYS A 42 0.81 13.74 -4.30
N LYS A 43 0.77 13.30 -5.57
CA LYS A 43 1.59 13.86 -6.66
C LYS A 43 1.24 15.32 -6.94
N PHE A 44 -0.04 15.66 -6.99
CA PHE A 44 -0.50 17.02 -7.24
C PHE A 44 -0.11 17.97 -6.10
N ILE A 45 -0.29 17.56 -4.85
CA ILE A 45 0.18 18.30 -3.67
C ILE A 45 1.69 18.51 -3.75
N LEU A 46 2.45 17.46 -4.08
CA LEU A 46 3.90 17.56 -4.22
C LEU A 46 4.30 18.53 -5.34
N CYS A 47 3.67 18.46 -6.51
CA CYS A 47 3.90 19.37 -7.62
C CYS A 47 3.52 20.82 -7.25
N PHE A 48 2.43 21.02 -6.52
CA PHE A 48 2.00 22.34 -6.06
C PHE A 48 3.01 22.96 -5.10
N PHE A 49 3.47 22.19 -4.09
CA PHE A 49 4.53 22.66 -3.18
C PHE A 49 5.84 22.96 -3.91
N ALA A 50 6.23 22.12 -4.89
CA ALA A 50 7.41 22.37 -5.71
C ALA A 50 7.28 23.65 -6.56
N LEU A 51 6.11 23.88 -7.17
CA LEU A 51 5.80 25.10 -7.92
C LEU A 51 5.88 26.34 -7.02
N LEU A 52 5.31 26.26 -5.82
CA LEU A 52 5.34 27.36 -4.86
C LEU A 52 6.77 27.72 -4.47
N LEU A 53 7.60 26.71 -4.15
CA LEU A 53 9.02 26.90 -3.84
C LEU A 53 9.79 27.52 -5.02
N PHE A 54 9.51 27.06 -6.24
CA PHE A 54 10.10 27.61 -7.45
C PHE A 54 9.73 29.09 -7.66
N LEU A 55 8.44 29.42 -7.54
CA LEU A 55 7.93 30.80 -7.65
C LEU A 55 8.51 31.72 -6.58
N THR A 56 8.67 31.24 -5.34
CA THR A 56 9.31 32.03 -4.28
C THR A 56 10.79 32.28 -4.56
N SER A 57 11.51 31.29 -5.09
CA SER A 57 12.93 31.41 -5.45
C SER A 57 13.13 32.41 -6.61
N THR A 58 12.30 32.33 -7.65
CA THR A 58 12.34 33.27 -8.77
C THR A 58 11.96 34.69 -8.35
N PHE A 59 10.90 34.85 -7.54
CA PHE A 59 10.51 36.17 -7.00
C PHE A 59 11.62 36.82 -6.18
N PHE A 60 12.29 36.04 -5.31
CA PHE A 60 13.39 36.54 -4.49
C PHE A 60 14.61 36.94 -5.34
N PHE A 61 14.92 36.15 -6.37
CA PHE A 61 15.97 36.46 -7.34
C PHE A 61 15.69 37.78 -8.10
N LEU A 62 14.47 37.95 -8.62
CA LEU A 62 14.04 39.17 -9.31
C LEU A 62 14.06 40.41 -8.40
N ARG A 63 13.73 40.26 -7.12
CA ARG A 63 13.66 41.38 -6.16
C ARG A 63 15.02 41.80 -5.61
N GLN A 64 15.91 40.85 -5.36
CA GLN A 64 17.13 41.09 -4.59
C GLN A 64 18.41 41.04 -5.44
N GLY A 65 18.33 40.68 -6.72
CA GLY A 65 19.47 40.67 -7.64
C GLY A 65 20.58 39.70 -7.22
N LEU A 66 20.24 38.64 -6.48
CA LEU A 66 21.24 37.69 -5.99
C LEU A 66 21.90 36.92 -7.15
N SER A 67 23.13 36.46 -6.89
CA SER A 67 24.01 35.74 -7.83
C SER A 67 23.30 34.66 -8.66
N VAL A 68 23.68 34.57 -9.94
CA VAL A 68 23.22 33.59 -10.96
C VAL A 68 23.27 32.14 -10.47
N THR A 69 24.08 31.85 -9.44
CA THR A 69 24.26 30.52 -8.84
C THR A 69 23.10 30.06 -7.93
N VAL A 70 22.26 30.96 -7.42
CA VAL A 70 21.19 30.61 -6.45
C VAL A 70 20.01 29.89 -7.10
N LEU A 71 19.68 30.28 -8.33
CA LEU A 71 18.57 29.71 -9.09
C LEU A 71 18.77 28.20 -9.37
N PRO A 72 19.90 27.73 -9.95
CA PRO A 72 20.13 26.31 -10.19
C PRO A 72 20.23 25.48 -8.89
N GLY A 73 20.80 26.05 -7.81
CA GLY A 73 20.84 25.39 -6.52
C GLY A 73 19.44 25.10 -5.95
N SER A 74 18.53 26.07 -6.03
CA SER A 74 17.15 25.90 -5.58
C SER A 74 16.39 24.84 -6.39
N LEU A 75 16.61 24.78 -7.70
CA LEU A 75 16.04 23.75 -8.58
C LEU A 75 16.51 22.35 -8.22
N LEU A 76 17.81 22.18 -7.91
CA LEU A 76 18.35 20.90 -7.46
C LEU A 76 17.73 20.46 -6.12
N VAL A 77 17.58 21.36 -5.17
CA VAL A 77 16.93 21.06 -3.88
C VAL A 77 15.47 20.63 -4.10
N ILE A 78 14.73 21.33 -4.96
CA ILE A 78 13.35 20.96 -5.32
C ILE A 78 13.30 19.58 -5.98
N ALA A 79 14.21 19.30 -6.93
CA ALA A 79 14.27 18.01 -7.62
C ALA A 79 14.59 16.85 -6.66
N ILE A 80 15.53 17.06 -5.73
CA ILE A 80 15.87 16.10 -4.67
C ILE A 80 14.66 15.88 -3.77
N PHE A 81 13.99 16.96 -3.34
CA PHE A 81 12.81 16.89 -2.49
C PHE A 81 11.66 16.11 -3.14
N ILE A 82 11.31 16.41 -4.40
CA ILE A 82 10.31 15.68 -5.18
C ILE A 82 10.68 14.20 -5.28
N THR A 83 11.95 13.90 -5.55
CA THR A 83 12.45 12.52 -5.67
C THR A 83 12.30 11.76 -4.35
N LEU A 84 12.68 12.38 -3.22
CA LEU A 84 12.57 11.78 -1.89
C LEU A 84 11.11 11.52 -1.49
N LEU A 85 10.20 12.46 -1.76
CA LEU A 85 8.78 12.31 -1.46
C LEU A 85 8.10 11.27 -2.35
N SER A 86 8.46 11.23 -3.63
CA SER A 86 7.92 10.26 -4.57
C SER A 86 8.31 8.82 -4.23
N ARG A 87 9.49 8.62 -3.62
CA ARG A 87 9.96 7.29 -3.16
C ARG A 87 9.07 6.67 -2.08
N LYS A 88 8.37 7.48 -1.29
CA LYS A 88 7.47 7.01 -0.22
C LYS A 88 6.06 6.65 -0.71
N LEU A 89 5.74 6.90 -1.98
CA LEU A 89 4.40 6.61 -2.51
C LEU A 89 4.22 5.11 -2.70
N VAL A 90 3.28 4.51 -1.96
CA VAL A 90 2.88 3.11 -2.17
C VAL A 90 2.05 2.99 -3.45
N LYS A 91 2.39 1.99 -4.26
CA LYS A 91 1.73 1.66 -5.53
C LYS A 91 0.77 0.47 -5.37
N LYS A 92 1.20 -0.55 -4.63
CA LYS A 92 0.49 -1.82 -4.47
C LYS A 92 0.77 -2.37 -3.07
N GLU A 93 -0.26 -2.90 -2.42
CA GLU A 93 -0.09 -3.79 -1.27
C GLU A 93 -0.77 -5.13 -1.57
N SER A 94 -0.19 -6.21 -1.06
CA SER A 94 -0.61 -7.58 -1.37
C SER A 94 -0.58 -8.45 -0.14
N VAL A 95 -1.47 -9.42 -0.13
CA VAL A 95 -1.56 -10.48 0.85
C VAL A 95 -1.49 -11.78 0.10
N ILE A 96 -0.46 -12.56 0.40
CA ILE A 96 -0.26 -13.89 -0.16
C ILE A 96 -0.49 -14.86 0.98
N ILE A 97 -1.46 -15.75 0.80
CA ILE A 97 -1.82 -16.77 1.78
C ILE A 97 -1.21 -18.08 1.28
N PHE A 98 -0.33 -18.64 2.08
CA PHE A 98 0.21 -19.98 1.89
C PHE A 98 -0.55 -20.92 2.84
N PRO A 99 -1.50 -21.74 2.34
CA PRO A 99 -2.28 -22.64 3.17
C PRO A 99 -1.38 -23.49 4.09
N ALA A 100 -1.78 -23.65 5.35
CA ALA A 100 -1.04 -24.36 6.40
C ALA A 100 0.39 -23.82 6.74
N PHE A 101 0.93 -22.85 5.99
CA PHE A 101 2.28 -22.34 6.19
C PHE A 101 2.28 -20.94 6.82
N GLY A 102 1.51 -20.00 6.26
CA GLY A 102 1.41 -18.65 6.80
C GLY A 102 1.02 -17.61 5.77
N VAL A 103 1.20 -16.34 6.14
CA VAL A 103 0.77 -15.18 5.36
C VAL A 103 1.97 -14.28 5.08
N GLN A 104 2.16 -13.92 3.81
CA GLN A 104 3.14 -12.93 3.38
C GLN A 104 2.45 -11.63 2.97
N LEU A 105 2.83 -10.56 3.66
CA LEU A 105 2.42 -9.19 3.35
C LEU A 105 3.48 -8.54 2.47
N GLU A 106 3.07 -7.98 1.33
CA GLU A 106 3.98 -7.27 0.43
C GLU A 106 3.52 -5.83 0.19
N THR A 107 4.42 -4.87 0.36
CA THR A 107 4.21 -3.46 0.00
C THR A 107 5.19 -3.06 -1.10
N GLN A 108 4.66 -2.67 -2.26
CA GLN A 108 5.44 -2.19 -3.40
C GLN A 108 5.31 -0.66 -3.52
N TYR A 109 6.45 0.02 -3.48
CA TYR A 109 6.55 1.46 -3.63
C TYR A 109 6.72 1.87 -5.09
N GLY A 110 6.35 3.11 -5.41
CA GLY A 110 6.53 3.70 -6.74
C GLY A 110 7.99 3.79 -7.18
N SER A 111 8.94 3.70 -6.25
CA SER A 111 10.38 3.61 -6.51
C SER A 111 10.83 2.22 -7.00
N GLY A 112 9.94 1.22 -7.03
CA GLY A 112 10.27 -0.18 -7.32
C GLY A 112 10.70 -0.99 -6.08
N ARG A 113 11.01 -0.33 -4.96
CA ARG A 113 11.28 -1.01 -3.69
C ARG A 113 10.07 -1.86 -3.28
N THR A 114 10.33 -3.11 -2.90
CA THR A 114 9.32 -4.02 -2.37
C THR A 114 9.74 -4.47 -0.98
N ILE A 115 8.85 -4.32 0.01
CA ILE A 115 9.05 -4.82 1.37
C ILE A 115 8.13 -6.03 1.55
N ARG A 116 8.67 -7.12 2.07
CA ARG A 116 7.95 -8.36 2.34
C ARG A 116 8.05 -8.67 3.83
N ARG A 117 6.95 -9.10 4.43
CA ARG A 117 6.92 -9.61 5.81
C ARG A 117 6.11 -10.91 5.83
N PHE A 118 6.75 -11.99 6.21
CA PHE A 118 6.11 -13.28 6.40
C PHE A 118 5.72 -13.48 7.87
N VAL A 119 4.54 -14.04 8.09
CA VAL A 119 4.02 -14.40 9.40
C VAL A 119 3.58 -15.87 9.36
N PRO A 120 4.21 -16.76 10.14
CA PRO A 120 3.81 -18.17 10.22
C PRO A 120 2.37 -18.32 10.72
N ILE A 121 1.63 -19.28 10.17
CA ILE A 121 0.21 -19.52 10.53
C ILE A 121 0.05 -19.77 12.04
N SER A 122 0.98 -20.50 12.66
CA SER A 122 0.98 -20.84 14.08
C SER A 122 1.08 -19.63 15.02
N LYS A 123 1.53 -18.49 14.51
CA LYS A 123 1.58 -17.23 15.27
C LYS A 123 0.32 -16.39 15.08
N ILE A 124 -0.49 -16.64 14.06
CA ILE A 124 -1.68 -15.86 13.76
C ILE A 124 -2.83 -16.45 14.60
N LEU A 125 -3.37 -15.66 15.51
CA LEU A 125 -4.51 -16.07 16.33
C LEU A 125 -5.82 -15.87 15.58
N LYS A 126 -6.00 -14.69 14.96
CA LYS A 126 -7.23 -14.36 14.22
C LYS A 126 -7.03 -13.15 13.31
N PRO A 127 -7.67 -13.11 12.13
CA PRO A 127 -7.77 -11.90 11.34
C PRO A 127 -9.00 -11.08 11.79
N VAL A 128 -8.85 -9.76 11.88
CA VAL A 128 -9.87 -8.85 12.39
C VAL A 128 -10.08 -7.68 11.44
N LEU A 129 -11.34 -7.38 11.16
CA LEU A 129 -11.74 -6.13 10.53
C LEU A 129 -11.97 -5.10 11.63
N ASN A 130 -11.12 -4.08 11.67
CA ASN A 130 -11.17 -3.02 12.65
C ASN A 130 -11.75 -1.74 12.03
N GLU A 131 -12.78 -1.20 12.67
CA GLU A 131 -13.34 0.11 12.34
C GLU A 131 -12.52 1.20 13.06
N CYS A 132 -11.71 1.92 12.30
CA CYS A 132 -10.88 3.00 12.80
C CYS A 132 -11.68 4.31 12.75
N VAL A 133 -12.01 4.85 13.93
CA VAL A 133 -12.69 6.13 14.07
C VAL A 133 -11.67 7.23 14.37
N THR A 134 -11.69 8.29 13.58
CA THR A 134 -11.01 9.55 13.84
C THR A 134 -12.06 10.65 14.01
N PRO A 135 -11.72 11.83 14.58
CA PRO A 135 -12.69 12.90 14.79
C PRO A 135 -13.47 13.34 13.54
N VAL A 136 -12.90 13.13 12.34
CA VAL A 136 -13.46 13.61 11.07
C VAL A 136 -13.78 12.48 10.07
N THR A 137 -13.26 11.28 10.29
CA THR A 137 -13.46 10.17 9.36
C THR A 137 -13.53 8.83 10.09
N CYS A 138 -14.35 7.92 9.56
CA CYS A 138 -14.32 6.52 9.91
C CYS A 138 -13.82 5.72 8.69
N TYR A 139 -12.94 4.74 8.91
CA TYR A 139 -12.48 3.83 7.87
C TYR A 139 -12.24 2.42 8.41
N TRP A 140 -12.25 1.43 7.52
CA TRP A 140 -11.99 0.04 7.88
C TRP A 140 -10.54 -0.33 7.61
N SER A 141 -9.95 -1.12 8.50
CA SER A 141 -8.63 -1.71 8.35
C SER A 141 -8.71 -3.22 8.61
N LEU A 142 -7.88 -3.99 7.90
CA LEU A 142 -7.73 -5.42 8.13
C LEU A 142 -6.42 -5.64 8.87
N ALA A 143 -6.47 -6.36 9.99
CA ALA A 143 -5.33 -6.63 10.84
C ALA A 143 -5.29 -8.11 11.28
N LEU A 144 -4.11 -8.56 11.70
CA LEU A 144 -3.88 -9.87 12.29
C LEU A 144 -3.55 -9.71 13.77
N ILE A 145 -4.20 -10.50 14.62
CA ILE A 145 -3.78 -10.69 16.00
C ILE A 145 -2.65 -11.71 15.99
N ILE A 146 -1.45 -11.30 16.41
CA ILE A 146 -0.27 -12.16 16.45
C ILE A 146 0.07 -12.54 17.89
N ARG A 147 0.30 -13.83 18.13
CA ARG A 147 0.71 -14.36 19.43
C ARG A 147 2.05 -13.74 19.84
N GLY A 148 2.06 -13.08 21.00
CA GLY A 148 3.26 -12.44 21.56
C GLY A 148 3.57 -11.06 20.99
N GLU A 149 2.72 -10.50 20.12
CA GLU A 149 2.77 -9.07 19.76
C GLU A 149 1.62 -8.34 20.46
N GLU A 150 1.91 -7.24 21.15
CA GLU A 150 0.88 -6.42 21.83
C GLU A 150 0.01 -5.62 20.86
N GLN A 151 0.58 -5.28 19.70
CA GLN A 151 -0.08 -4.46 18.69
C GLN A 151 -0.66 -5.31 17.57
N LEU A 152 -1.82 -4.90 17.06
CA LEU A 152 -2.41 -5.50 15.87
C LEU A 152 -1.51 -5.27 14.66
N MET A 153 -1.24 -6.34 13.91
CA MET A 153 -0.46 -6.22 12.68
C MET A 153 -1.37 -5.89 11.51
N LEU A 154 -1.30 -4.66 11.00
CA LEU A 154 -2.03 -4.27 9.81
C LEU A 154 -1.59 -5.09 8.59
N VAL A 155 -2.58 -5.63 7.89
CA VAL A 155 -2.41 -6.35 6.62
C VAL A 155 -2.09 -5.37 5.49
N PHE A 156 -2.76 -4.23 5.48
CA PHE A 156 -2.50 -3.08 4.60
C PHE A 156 -2.04 -1.91 5.46
N LYS A 157 -0.76 -1.53 5.36
CA LYS A 157 -0.18 -0.52 6.25
C LYS A 157 -0.48 0.89 5.76
N GLU A 158 -0.50 1.06 4.45
CA GLU A 158 -0.50 2.38 3.81
C GLU A 158 -1.79 2.60 2.99
N LEU A 159 -2.49 1.52 2.62
CA LEU A 159 -3.75 1.56 1.91
C LEU A 159 -4.94 1.34 2.85
N TYR A 160 -5.99 2.15 2.66
CA TYR A 160 -7.26 2.08 3.39
C TYR A 160 -8.41 1.77 2.42
N PRO A 161 -8.44 0.55 1.85
CA PRO A 161 -9.46 0.15 0.89
C PRO A 161 -10.85 0.05 1.55
N PRO A 162 -11.94 0.21 0.79
CA PRO A 162 -13.30 0.02 1.29
C PRO A 162 -13.53 -1.40 1.82
N VAL A 163 -14.42 -1.54 2.81
CA VAL A 163 -14.72 -2.82 3.48
C VAL A 163 -15.12 -3.94 2.51
N LYS A 164 -15.84 -3.63 1.41
CA LYS A 164 -16.21 -4.60 0.37
C LYS A 164 -15.02 -5.31 -0.30
N MET A 165 -13.83 -4.70 -0.28
CA MET A 165 -12.58 -5.32 -0.76
C MET A 165 -11.85 -6.07 0.35
N LEU A 166 -12.03 -5.68 1.60
CA LEU A 166 -11.40 -6.33 2.75
C LEU A 166 -12.10 -7.63 3.14
N VAL A 167 -13.43 -7.68 3.06
CA VAL A 167 -14.25 -8.85 3.42
C VAL A 167 -13.82 -10.14 2.71
N PRO A 168 -13.62 -10.20 1.38
CA PRO A 168 -13.17 -11.44 0.74
C PRO A 168 -11.79 -11.90 1.23
N ILE A 169 -10.87 -10.96 1.47
CA ILE A 169 -9.53 -11.25 1.99
C ILE A 169 -9.60 -11.76 3.43
N TRP A 170 -10.44 -11.14 4.25
CA TRP A 170 -10.69 -11.57 5.63
C TRP A 170 -11.24 -13.00 5.67
N LYS A 171 -12.22 -13.33 4.81
CA LYS A 171 -12.77 -14.69 4.71
C LYS A 171 -11.71 -15.71 4.29
N ALA A 172 -10.86 -15.37 3.32
CA ALA A 172 -9.77 -16.24 2.88
C ALA A 172 -8.75 -16.48 4.01
N LEU A 173 -8.40 -15.43 4.76
CA LEU A 173 -7.53 -15.55 5.93
C LEU A 173 -8.15 -16.43 7.02
N CYS A 174 -9.43 -16.27 7.34
CA CYS A 174 -10.12 -17.15 8.30
C CYS A 174 -10.03 -18.61 7.86
N ALA A 175 -10.41 -18.90 6.61
CA ALA A 175 -10.38 -20.26 6.07
C ALA A 175 -8.97 -20.89 6.13
N ALA A 176 -7.93 -20.13 5.84
CA ALA A 176 -6.55 -20.63 5.90
C ALA A 176 -6.04 -20.88 7.32
N ILE A 177 -6.55 -20.14 8.32
CA ILE A 177 -6.19 -20.31 9.73
C ILE A 177 -6.93 -21.50 10.34
N ASP A 178 -8.23 -21.64 10.06
CA ASP A 178 -9.06 -22.74 10.57
C ASP A 178 -8.52 -24.11 10.11
N VAL A 179 -7.98 -24.20 8.88
CA VAL A 179 -7.32 -25.41 8.36
C VAL A 179 -6.05 -25.78 9.14
N GLY A 180 -5.33 -24.79 9.69
CA GLY A 180 -4.11 -25.02 10.44
C GLY A 180 -4.30 -25.47 11.89
N GLU A 181 -5.53 -25.37 12.43
CA GLU A 181 -5.89 -25.83 13.78
C GLU A 181 -6.45 -27.27 13.81
N SER A 182 -6.68 -27.88 12.63
CA SER A 182 -7.19 -29.24 12.46
C SER A 182 -6.07 -30.28 12.47
#